data_AF-A0A2D4YF03-F1
#
_entry.id   AF-A0A2D4YF03-F1
#
_cell.length_a   1.000
_cell.length_b   1.000
_cell.length_c   1.000
_cell.angle_alpha   90.00
_cell.angle_beta   90.00
_cell.angle_gamma   90.00
#
_symmetry.space_group_name_H-M   'P 1'
#
loop_
_entity.id
_entity.type
_entity.pdbx_description
1 polymer ?
#
loop_
_entity_poly.entity_id
_entity_poly.type
_entity_poly.pdbx_seq_one_letter_code
_entity_poly.pdbx_strand_id
1 'polypeptide(L)'
;METLVATVLIVLIFMLASMILNNLFSNTIKNNTQAIDNHLNELQYLHQNEQLQLPYTEVFQNWNISIENFKKNDKVFVEFEAINSKTNKTITIVSIED
;
A
#
# COMPACT_ATOMS: atom_id res chain seq x y z
N MET A 1 16.31 39.83 30.16
CA MET A 1 16.57 39.56 28.72
C MET A 1 16.50 38.06 28.40
N GLU A 2 16.84 37.23 29.38
CA GLU A 2 16.87 35.77 29.41
C GLU A 2 15.51 35.13 29.07
N THR A 3 14.40 35.69 29.58
CA THR A 3 13.04 35.18 29.31
C THR A 3 12.64 35.33 27.84
N LEU A 4 13.07 36.42 27.19
CA LEU A 4 12.80 36.65 25.77
C LEU A 4 13.54 35.62 24.91
N VAL A 5 14.81 35.37 25.22
CA VAL A 5 15.60 34.33 24.54
C VAL A 5 14.97 32.95 24.73
N ALA A 6 14.54 32.62 25.94
CA ALA A 6 13.87 31.35 26.23
C ALA A 6 12.56 31.20 25.42
N THR A 7 11.74 32.25 25.34
CA THR A 7 10.49 32.19 24.55
C THR A 7 10.75 31.97 23.06
N VAL A 8 11.79 32.60 22.50
CA VAL A 8 12.16 32.42 21.09
C VAL A 8 12.61 30.97 20.84
N LEU A 9 13.42 30.41 21.74
CA LEU A 9 13.85 29.01 21.63
C LEU A 9 12.69 28.03 21.70
N ILE A 10 11.73 28.27 22.61
CA ILE A 10 10.53 27.42 22.72
C ILE A 10 9.71 27.47 21.42
N VAL A 11 9.48 28.65 20.86
CA VAL A 11 8.74 28.81 19.60
C VAL A 11 9.46 28.08 18.45
N LEU A 12 10.78 28.17 18.36
CA LEU A 12 11.56 27.45 17.35
C LEU A 12 11.41 25.92 17.49
N ILE A 13 11.48 25.40 18.72
CA ILE A 13 11.32 23.97 18.98
C ILE A 13 9.91 23.50 18.58
N PHE A 14 8.87 24.25 18.92
CA PHE A 14 7.49 23.92 18.53
C PHE A 14 7.31 23.93 17.01
N MET A 15 7.94 24.88 16.31
CA MET A 15 7.89 24.95 14.85
C MET A 15 8.55 23.73 14.22
N LEU A 16 9.75 23.35 14.68
CA LEU A 16 10.47 22.15 14.21
C LEU A 16 9.68 20.88 14.52
N ALA A 17 9.16 20.74 15.73
CA ALA A 17 8.33 19.60 16.12
C ALA A 17 7.08 19.47 15.24
N SER A 18 6.42 20.59 14.93
CA SER A 18 5.23 20.61 14.05
C SER A 18 5.57 20.17 12.63
N MET A 19 6.71 20.62 12.09
CA MET A 19 7.18 20.21 10.77
C MET A 19 7.51 18.71 10.72
N ILE A 20 8.20 18.19 11.75
CA ILE A 20 8.50 16.76 11.88
C ILE A 20 7.20 15.96 11.95
N LEU A 21 6.25 16.35 12.79
CA LEU A 21 4.99 15.65 12.95
C LEU A 21 4.17 15.63 11.65
N ASN A 22 4.10 16.75 10.92
CA ASN A 22 3.39 16.82 9.65
C ASN A 22 4.03 15.89 8.60
N ASN A 23 5.36 15.85 8.52
CA ASN A 23 6.07 14.94 7.64
C ASN A 23 5.82 13.48 7.99
N LEU A 24 5.87 13.12 9.28
CA LEU A 24 5.58 11.77 9.74
C LEU A 24 4.14 11.38 9.39
N PHE A 25 3.16 12.23 9.68
CA PHE A 25 1.76 11.99 9.37
C PHE A 25 1.52 11.80 7.87
N SER A 26 2.08 12.66 7.02
CA SER A 26 2.00 12.56 5.57
C SER A 26 2.60 11.25 5.05
N ASN A 27 3.75 10.84 5.59
CA ASN A 27 4.38 9.58 5.22
C ASN A 27 3.58 8.37 5.69
N THR A 28 2.98 8.39 6.87
CA THR A 28 2.12 7.29 7.35
C THR A 28 0.91 7.10 6.45
N ILE A 29 0.23 8.18 6.04
CA ILE A 29 -0.92 8.08 5.13
C ILE A 29 -0.49 7.55 3.76
N LYS A 30 0.60 8.08 3.18
CA LYS A 30 1.08 7.65 1.86
C LYS A 30 1.53 6.19 1.82
N ASN A 31 2.01 5.67 2.95
CA ASN A 31 2.50 4.30 3.06
C ASN A 31 1.48 3.32 3.64
N ASN A 32 0.28 3.77 4.01
CA ASN A 32 -0.77 2.89 4.51
C ASN A 32 -1.30 2.01 3.37
N THR A 33 -0.86 0.74 3.34
CA THR A 33 -1.31 -0.27 2.38
C THR A 33 -2.44 -1.15 2.93
N GLN A 34 -2.90 -0.92 4.17
CA GLN A 34 -3.84 -1.83 4.84
C GLN A 34 -5.12 -2.08 4.03
N ALA A 35 -5.64 -1.04 3.35
CA ALA A 35 -6.84 -1.18 2.53
C ALA A 35 -6.61 -2.07 1.30
N ILE A 36 -5.48 -1.91 0.60
CA ILE A 36 -5.16 -2.74 -0.57
C ILE A 36 -4.77 -4.16 -0.15
N ASP A 37 -4.05 -4.30 0.96
CA ASP A 37 -3.66 -5.61 1.50
C ASP A 37 -4.91 -6.44 1.86
N ASN A 38 -5.90 -5.82 2.51
CA ASN A 38 -7.18 -6.46 2.81
C ASN A 38 -7.96 -6.83 1.54
N HIS A 39 -8.01 -5.94 0.55
CA HIS A 39 -8.70 -6.18 -0.71
C HIS A 39 -8.07 -7.33 -1.51
N LEU A 40 -6.73 -7.39 -1.57
CA LEU A 40 -6.02 -8.50 -2.20
C LEU A 40 -6.26 -9.83 -1.46
N ASN A 41 -6.40 -9.81 -0.13
CA ASN A 41 -6.77 -11.01 0.63
C ASN A 41 -8.20 -11.48 0.30
N GLU A 42 -9.14 -10.55 0.12
CA GLU A 42 -10.50 -10.87 -0.33
C GLU A 42 -10.49 -11.49 -1.74
N LEU A 43 -9.76 -10.89 -2.69
CA LEU A 43 -9.64 -11.44 -4.05
C LEU A 43 -9.01 -12.83 -4.06
N GLN A 44 -7.98 -13.07 -3.25
CA GLN A 44 -7.41 -14.41 -3.07
C GLN A 44 -8.44 -15.41 -2.52
N TYR A 45 -9.23 -15.00 -1.52
CA TYR A 45 -10.29 -15.84 -0.96
C TYR A 45 -11.37 -16.16 -2.00
N LEU A 46 -11.83 -15.17 -2.78
CA LEU A 46 -12.80 -15.37 -3.85
C LEU A 46 -12.26 -16.32 -4.92
N HIS A 47 -10.98 -16.19 -5.28
CA HIS A 47 -10.33 -17.10 -6.21
C HIS A 47 -10.27 -18.54 -5.70
N GLN A 48 -9.89 -18.75 -4.43
CA GLN A 48 -9.87 -20.07 -3.79
C GLN A 48 -11.27 -20.74 -3.74
N ASN A 49 -12.34 -19.94 -3.70
CA ASN A 49 -13.71 -20.44 -3.69
C ASN A 49 -14.34 -20.48 -5.10
N GLU A 50 -13.52 -20.37 -6.17
CA GLU A 50 -13.95 -20.41 -7.58
C GLU A 50 -14.96 -19.29 -7.95
N GLN A 51 -15.00 -18.21 -7.16
CA GLN A 51 -15.89 -17.05 -7.36
C GLN A 51 -15.22 -15.92 -8.16
N LEU A 52 -13.94 -16.06 -8.49
CA LEU A 52 -13.18 -15.09 -9.28
C LEU A 52 -12.67 -15.75 -10.57
N GLN A 53 -13.11 -15.23 -11.72
CA GLN A 53 -12.66 -15.69 -13.03
C GLN A 53 -11.38 -14.95 -13.44
N LEU A 54 -10.38 -15.70 -13.90
CA LEU A 54 -9.11 -15.17 -14.40
C LEU A 54 -9.08 -15.15 -15.94
N PRO A 55 -8.38 -14.18 -16.57
CA PRO A 55 -7.66 -13.07 -15.95
C PRO A 55 -8.63 -12.01 -15.41
N TYR A 56 -8.25 -11.36 -14.31
CA TYR A 56 -9.07 -10.35 -13.64
C TYR A 56 -8.30 -9.03 -13.54
N THR A 57 -8.96 -7.92 -13.87
CA THR A 57 -8.38 -6.59 -13.69
C THR A 57 -9.37 -5.66 -13.00
N GLU A 58 -8.88 -4.84 -12.09
CA GLU A 58 -9.71 -3.93 -11.30
C GLU A 58 -8.93 -2.65 -10.96
N VAL A 59 -9.65 -1.53 -10.84
CA VAL A 59 -9.11 -0.31 -10.26
C VAL A 59 -9.70 -0.11 -8.87
N PHE A 60 -8.89 -0.33 -7.84
CA PHE A 60 -9.26 -0.12 -6.44
C PHE A 60 -8.62 1.16 -5.91
N GLN A 61 -9.41 2.23 -5.79
CA GLN A 61 -8.97 3.56 -5.35
C GLN A 61 -7.83 4.15 -6.21
N ASN A 62 -6.58 4.04 -5.74
CA ASN A 62 -5.38 4.48 -6.44
C ASN A 62 -4.47 3.30 -6.81
N TRP A 63 -5.01 2.09 -6.83
CA TRP A 63 -4.31 0.86 -7.17
C TRP A 63 -4.94 0.24 -8.42
N ASN A 64 -4.12 -0.10 -9.39
CA ASN A 64 -4.51 -0.94 -10.51
C ASN A 64 -4.12 -2.38 -10.15
N ILE A 65 -5.10 -3.27 -10.13
CA ILE A 65 -4.92 -4.67 -9.78
C ILE A 65 -5.00 -5.50 -11.07
N SER A 66 -4.05 -6.40 -11.27
CA SER A 66 -4.07 -7.42 -12.31
C SER A 66 -3.87 -8.79 -11.67
N ILE A 67 -4.71 -9.76 -12.04
CA ILE A 67 -4.59 -11.14 -11.60
C ILE A 67 -4.51 -12.03 -12.82
N GLU A 68 -3.40 -12.72 -12.95
CA GLU A 68 -3.07 -13.54 -14.12
C GLU A 68 -2.60 -14.92 -13.67
N ASN A 69 -2.88 -15.94 -14.49
CA ASN A 69 -2.29 -17.26 -14.29
C ASN A 69 -1.16 -17.50 -15.30
N PHE A 70 -0.10 -18.17 -14.85
CA PHE A 70 1.01 -18.52 -15.69
C PHE A 70 1.50 -19.94 -15.38
N LYS A 71 1.98 -20.63 -16.41
CA LYS A 71 2.53 -21.99 -16.28
C LYS A 71 4.04 -21.91 -16.14
N LYS A 72 4.59 -22.55 -15.11
CA LYS A 72 6.04 -22.69 -14.91
C LYS A 72 6.35 -24.11 -14.44
N ASN A 73 7.21 -24.81 -15.19
CA ASN A 73 7.62 -26.20 -14.88
C ASN A 73 6.42 -27.14 -14.62
N ASP A 74 5.44 -27.13 -15.52
CA ASP A 74 4.24 -27.98 -15.47
C ASP A 74 3.26 -27.72 -14.31
N LYS A 75 3.50 -26.67 -13.52
CA LYS A 75 2.56 -26.17 -12.49
C LYS A 75 1.91 -24.87 -12.92
N VAL A 76 0.66 -24.68 -12.53
CA VAL A 76 -0.08 -23.43 -12.74
C VAL A 76 0.13 -22.54 -11.51
N PHE A 77 0.44 -21.27 -11.74
CA PHE A 77 0.61 -20.26 -10.72
C PHE A 77 -0.37 -19.13 -10.98
N VAL A 78 -0.80 -18.47 -9.92
CA VAL A 78 -1.63 -17.27 -9.99
C VAL A 78 -0.85 -16.11 -9.37
N GLU A 79 -0.70 -15.05 -10.13
CA GLU A 79 -0.06 -13.81 -9.71
C GLU A 79 -1.12 -12.74 -9.48
N PHE A 80 -1.17 -12.22 -8.26
CA PHE A 80 -1.96 -11.06 -7.89
C PHE A 80 -1.00 -9.87 -7.81
N GLU A 81 -1.12 -8.93 -8.75
CA GLU A 81 -0.32 -7.72 -8.80
C GLU A 81 -1.20 -6.50 -8.53
N ALA A 82 -0.74 -5.59 -7.65
CA ALA A 82 -1.35 -4.29 -7.43
C ALA A 82 -0.31 -3.17 -7.56
N ILE A 83 -0.55 -2.22 -8.45
CA ILE A 83 0.33 -1.08 -8.74
C ILE A 83 -0.37 0.21 -8.34
N ASN A 84 0.23 0.97 -7.43
CA ASN A 84 -0.29 2.28 -7.01
C ASN A 84 -0.02 3.34 -8.07
N SER A 85 -1.07 3.94 -8.63
CA SER A 85 -0.99 4.96 -9.69
C SER A 85 -0.41 6.30 -9.22
N LYS A 86 -0.28 6.55 -7.92
CA LYS A 86 0.25 7.81 -7.35
C LYS A 86 1.68 7.69 -6.84
N THR A 87 2.05 6.53 -6.29
CA THR A 87 3.35 6.31 -5.65
C THR A 87 4.25 5.35 -6.43
N ASN A 88 3.74 4.71 -7.50
CA ASN A 88 4.39 3.63 -8.24
C ASN A 88 4.84 2.46 -7.35
N LYS A 89 4.23 2.31 -6.17
CA LYS A 89 4.47 1.17 -5.28
C LYS A 89 3.77 -0.06 -5.88
N THR A 90 4.47 -1.19 -5.93
CA THR A 90 3.91 -2.46 -6.42
C THR A 90 3.86 -3.47 -5.28
N ILE A 91 2.77 -4.24 -5.23
CA ILE A 91 2.58 -5.37 -4.34
C ILE A 91 2.28 -6.58 -5.23
N THR A 92 3.05 -7.65 -5.09
CA THR A 92 2.90 -8.86 -5.89
C THR A 92 2.80 -10.06 -4.95
N ILE A 93 1.77 -10.89 -5.13
CA ILE A 93 1.54 -12.13 -4.40
C ILE A 93 1.44 -13.24 -5.43
N VAL A 94 2.24 -14.30 -5.27
CA VAL A 94 2.22 -15.46 -6.17
C VAL A 94 1.79 -16.68 -5.39
N SER A 95 0.77 -17.37 -5.89
CA SER A 95 0.20 -18.60 -5.32
C SER A 95 0.36 -19.76 -6.32
N ILE A 96 0.51 -20.98 -5.80
CA ILE A 96 0.54 -22.20 -6.62
C ILE A 96 -0.90 -22.73 -6.69
N GLU A 97 -1.42 -22.98 -7.89
CA GLU A 97 -2.61 -23.80 -8.08
C GLU A 97 -2.18 -25.27 -8.02
N ASP A 98 -2.73 -26.03 -7.06
CA ASP A 98 -2.56 -27.49 -6.90
C ASP A 98 -3.54 -28.28 -7.80
#